data_AF-A0A9D4FSU7-F1
#
_entry.id   AF-A0A9D4FSU7-F1
#
_cell.length_a   1.000
_cell.length_b   1.000
_cell.length_c   1.000
_cell.angle_alpha   90.00
_cell.angle_beta   90.00
_cell.angle_gamma   90.00
#
_symmetry.space_group_name_H-M   'P 1'
#
loop_
_entity.id
_entity.type
_entity.pdbx_description
1 polymer ?
#
loop_
_entity_poly.entity_id
_entity_poly.type
_entity_poly.pdbx_seq_one_letter_code
_entity_poly.pdbx_strand_id
1 'polypeptide(L)'
;MDIQEDHQESILNLTSKVIGLLHDKGVKLQNDQILAIHRIPSKKGQIRPVLLKLKCYNDKTIIMRKMKEMKAAGHRLVDDVTALNSALMHRLSLHPAIETTWFFNGSVFALTKNQERIKFDIHDNINSVISEYRENRPK
;
A
#
# COMPACT_ATOMS: atom_id res chain seq x y z
N MET A 1 17.57 -5.47 3.43
CA MET A 1 18.52 -4.41 3.05
C MET A 1 17.95 -3.73 1.81
N ASP A 2 17.79 -2.41 1.72
CA ASP A 2 17.07 -1.81 0.57
C ASP A 2 17.78 -2.05 -0.79
N ILE A 3 17.03 -1.93 -1.89
CA ILE A 3 17.54 -2.18 -3.26
C ILE A 3 18.63 -1.15 -3.57
N GLN A 4 19.88 -1.60 -3.67
CA GLN A 4 21.05 -0.75 -3.85
C GLN A 4 20.98 0.06 -5.16
N GLU A 5 21.44 1.31 -5.10
CA GLU A 5 21.50 2.21 -6.25
C GLU A 5 22.81 2.04 -7.01
N ASP A 6 22.72 2.01 -8.33
CA ASP A 6 23.89 2.08 -9.21
C ASP A 6 24.03 3.49 -9.76
N HIS A 7 25.27 3.95 -9.95
CA HIS A 7 25.60 5.30 -10.45
C HIS A 7 24.97 5.62 -11.82
N GLN A 8 24.60 4.59 -12.59
CA GLN A 8 23.90 4.65 -13.88
C GLN A 8 22.80 3.56 -13.94
N GLU A 9 21.93 3.51 -12.94
CA GLU A 9 20.83 2.53 -12.92
C GLU A 9 19.86 2.76 -14.08
N SER A 10 19.81 1.81 -15.03
CA SER A 10 18.81 1.80 -16.10
C SER A 10 17.48 1.22 -15.60
N ILE A 11 16.38 1.57 -16.25
CA ILE A 11 15.05 1.00 -15.94
C ILE A 11 15.08 -0.53 -16.04
N LEU A 12 15.77 -1.08 -17.05
CA LEU A 12 15.91 -2.52 -17.24
C LEU A 12 16.65 -3.18 -16.07
N ASN A 13 17.76 -2.59 -15.62
CA ASN A 13 18.51 -3.11 -14.47
C ASN A 13 17.66 -3.05 -13.18
N LEU A 14 17.01 -1.91 -12.92
CA LEU A 14 16.11 -1.77 -11.77
C LEU A 14 14.98 -2.80 -11.78
N THR A 15 14.40 -3.04 -12.96
CA THR A 15 13.35 -4.05 -13.16
C THR A 15 13.87 -5.44 -12.81
N SER A 16 15.02 -5.83 -13.35
CA SER A 16 15.65 -7.13 -13.06
C SER A 16 15.97 -7.30 -11.57
N LYS A 17 16.45 -6.26 -10.89
CA LYS A 17 16.70 -6.27 -9.43
C LYS A 17 15.42 -6.51 -8.63
N VAL A 18 14.34 -5.79 -8.95
CA VAL A 18 13.05 -5.95 -8.26
C VAL A 18 12.46 -7.33 -8.51
N ILE A 19 12.49 -7.81 -9.76
CA ILE A 19 11.99 -9.14 -10.11
C ILE A 19 12.78 -10.23 -9.40
N GLY A 20 14.12 -10.17 -9.43
CA GLY A 20 14.98 -11.13 -8.74
C GLY A 20 14.69 -11.18 -7.24
N LEU A 21 14.60 -10.02 -6.60
CA LEU A 21 14.25 -9.92 -5.18
C LEU A 21 12.88 -10.55 -4.85
N LEU A 22 11.88 -10.36 -5.72
CA LEU A 22 10.55 -10.94 -5.54
C LEU A 22 10.54 -12.45 -5.82
N HIS A 23 11.29 -12.92 -6.82
CA HIS A 23 11.46 -14.33 -7.14
C HIS A 23 12.12 -15.09 -6.00
N ASP A 24 13.14 -14.50 -5.35
CA ASP A 24 13.79 -15.05 -4.16
C ASP A 24 12.82 -15.25 -2.98
N LYS A 25 11.68 -14.56 -3.00
CA LYS A 25 10.58 -14.71 -2.02
C LYS A 25 9.40 -15.52 -2.56
N GLY A 26 9.58 -16.21 -3.69
CA GLY A 26 8.59 -17.10 -4.29
C GLY A 26 7.47 -16.37 -5.06
N VAL A 27 7.65 -15.10 -5.41
CA VAL A 27 6.70 -14.37 -6.27
C VAL A 27 7.18 -14.46 -7.72
N LYS A 28 6.39 -15.09 -8.58
CA LYS A 28 6.66 -15.15 -10.02
C LYS A 28 6.08 -13.91 -10.70
N LEU A 29 6.94 -12.92 -10.94
CA LEU A 29 6.60 -11.70 -11.68
C LEU A 29 7.38 -11.62 -12.99
N GLN A 30 6.70 -11.25 -14.08
CA GLN A 30 7.26 -11.05 -15.41
C GLN A 30 7.32 -9.55 -15.76
N ASN A 31 8.18 -9.19 -16.72
CA ASN A 31 8.37 -7.79 -17.13
C ASN A 31 7.09 -7.13 -17.66
N ASP A 32 6.26 -7.86 -18.41
CA ASP A 32 5.02 -7.37 -19.03
C ASP A 32 3.90 -7.09 -18.01
N GLN A 33 4.03 -7.60 -16.78
CA GLN A 33 3.15 -7.31 -15.66
C GLN A 33 3.46 -5.96 -15.00
N ILE A 34 4.59 -5.33 -15.33
CA ILE A 34 5.02 -4.04 -14.80
C ILE A 34 4.66 -2.93 -15.79
N LEU A 35 3.79 -2.01 -15.37
CA LEU A 35 3.42 -0.84 -16.17
C LEU A 35 4.46 0.28 -16.08
N ALA A 36 5.02 0.48 -14.89
CA ALA A 36 6.03 1.49 -14.65
C ALA A 36 6.86 1.15 -13.42
N ILE A 37 8.12 1.54 -13.44
CA ILE A 37 9.05 1.39 -12.32
C ILE A 37 10.05 2.54 -12.35
N HIS A 38 10.23 3.20 -11.21
CA HIS A 38 11.23 4.26 -11.07
C HIS A 38 11.57 4.51 -9.60
N ARG A 39 12.70 5.17 -9.37
CA ARG A 39 13.10 5.67 -8.05
C ARG A 39 12.36 6.96 -7.74
N ILE A 40 11.88 7.12 -6.51
CA ILE A 40 11.32 8.39 -6.02
C ILE A 40 12.35 9.15 -5.17
N PRO A 41 12.30 10.49 -5.10
CA PRO A 41 13.22 11.27 -4.27
C PRO A 41 13.23 10.83 -2.81
N SER A 42 14.39 10.91 -2.17
CA SER A 42 14.60 10.61 -0.76
C SER A 42 15.50 11.64 -0.11
N LYS A 43 15.64 11.58 1.22
CA LYS A 43 16.56 12.45 1.96
C LYS A 43 18.01 12.16 1.55
N LYS A 44 18.86 13.19 1.60
CA LYS A 44 20.29 13.06 1.28
C LYS A 44 20.94 11.96 2.14
N GLY A 45 21.67 11.05 1.51
CA GLY A 45 22.33 9.92 2.17
C GLY A 45 21.42 8.71 2.42
N GLN A 46 20.14 8.77 2.04
CA GLN A 46 19.24 7.60 2.07
C GLN A 46 19.07 7.02 0.66
N ILE A 47 18.93 5.70 0.60
CA ILE A 47 18.55 5.00 -0.63
C ILE A 47 17.16 5.46 -1.06
N ARG A 48 17.02 5.82 -2.33
CA ARG A 48 15.76 6.20 -2.95
C ARG A 48 14.82 5.00 -3.05
N PRO A 49 13.58 5.10 -2.55
CA PRO A 49 12.60 4.03 -2.70
C PRO A 49 12.28 3.77 -4.17
N VAL A 50 11.80 2.56 -4.45
CA VAL A 50 11.29 2.19 -5.78
C VAL A 50 9.78 2.25 -5.75
N LEU A 51 9.19 3.02 -6.67
CA LEU A 51 7.77 2.98 -6.95
C LEU A 51 7.51 1.98 -8.08
N LEU A 52 6.68 0.98 -7.80
CA LEU A 52 6.32 -0.10 -8.73
C LEU A 52 4.83 -0.02 -9.06
N LYS A 53 4.49 0.17 -10.34
CA LYS A 53 3.12 0.11 -10.85
C LYS A 53 2.93 -1.18 -11.62
N LEU A 54 2.01 -2.01 -11.13
CA LEU A 54 1.64 -3.28 -11.74
C LEU A 54 0.42 -3.12 -12.64
N LYS A 55 0.32 -3.97 -13.66
CA LYS A 55 -0.81 -4.03 -14.58
C LYS A 55 -2.04 -4.62 -13.91
N CYS A 56 -1.86 -5.68 -13.13
CA CYS A 56 -2.94 -6.43 -12.50
C CYS A 56 -2.92 -6.29 -10.99
N TYR A 57 -4.11 -6.11 -10.41
CA TYR A 57 -4.29 -6.04 -8.96
C TYR A 57 -3.91 -7.34 -8.24
N ASN A 58 -4.20 -8.50 -8.85
CA ASN A 58 -3.87 -9.80 -8.26
C ASN A 58 -2.38 -9.97 -7.99
N ASP A 59 -1.53 -9.48 -8.90
CA ASP A 59 -0.06 -9.52 -8.73
C ASP A 59 0.36 -8.66 -7.54
N LYS A 60 -0.26 -7.47 -7.39
CA LYS A 60 -0.06 -6.62 -6.22
C LYS A 60 -0.44 -7.36 -4.94
N THR A 61 -1.60 -8.01 -4.88
CA THR A 61 -2.02 -8.77 -3.69
C THR A 61 -1.04 -9.89 -3.35
N ILE A 62 -0.55 -10.63 -4.35
CA ILE A 62 0.45 -11.69 -4.17
C ILE A 62 1.74 -11.12 -3.57
N ILE A 63 2.23 -10.01 -4.12
CA ILE A 63 3.43 -9.30 -3.62
C ILE A 63 3.21 -8.81 -2.18
N MET A 64 2.07 -8.16 -1.91
CA MET A 64 1.76 -7.61 -0.59
C MET A 64 1.62 -8.70 0.50
N ARG A 65 1.22 -9.93 0.15
CA ARG A 65 1.23 -11.07 1.08
C ARG A 65 2.64 -11.43 1.56
N LYS A 66 3.68 -11.08 0.80
CA LYS A 66 5.09 -11.28 1.17
C LYS A 66 5.67 -10.16 2.03
N MET A 67 4.90 -9.12 2.35
CA MET A 67 5.37 -7.97 3.14
C MET A 67 6.04 -8.36 4.47
N LYS A 68 5.51 -9.34 5.21
CA LYS A 68 6.10 -9.80 6.48
C LYS A 68 7.46 -10.49 6.26
N GLU A 69 7.56 -11.34 5.25
CA GLU A 69 8.79 -12.04 4.86
C GLU A 69 9.86 -11.05 4.35
N MET A 70 9.44 -10.07 3.54
CA MET A 70 10.30 -8.98 3.06
C MET A 70 10.86 -8.17 4.22
N LYS A 71 10.00 -7.81 5.19
CA LYS A 71 10.43 -7.07 6.40
C LYS A 71 11.43 -7.86 7.23
N ALA A 72 11.23 -9.17 7.40
CA ALA A 72 12.17 -10.03 8.10
C ALA A 72 13.54 -10.11 7.40
N ALA A 73 13.56 -10.04 6.07
CA ALA A 73 14.79 -9.91 5.27
C ALA A 73 15.35 -8.46 5.22
N GLY A 74 14.77 -7.54 5.99
CA GLY A 74 15.19 -6.14 6.09
C GLY A 74 14.78 -5.27 4.90
N HIS A 75 13.81 -5.69 4.08
CA HIS A 75 13.25 -4.87 3.00
C HIS A 75 11.91 -4.29 3.43
N ARG A 76 11.68 -3.01 3.15
CA ARG A 76 10.38 -2.38 3.40
C ARG A 76 9.51 -2.42 2.14
N LEU A 77 8.44 -3.20 2.19
CA LEU A 77 7.36 -3.19 1.19
C LEU A 77 6.13 -2.52 1.82
N VAL A 78 5.59 -1.49 1.19
CA VAL A 78 4.40 -0.76 1.66
C VAL A 78 3.53 -0.34 0.48
N ASP A 79 2.24 -0.17 0.73
CA ASP A 79 1.35 0.50 -0.21
C ASP A 79 1.73 1.97 -0.37
N ASP A 80 1.56 2.49 -1.59
CA ASP A 80 1.62 3.92 -1.86
C ASP A 80 0.31 4.57 -1.40
N VAL A 81 0.33 5.10 -0.18
CA VAL A 81 -0.80 5.80 0.44
C VAL A 81 -0.54 7.30 0.35
N THR A 82 -1.45 8.03 -0.28
CA THR A 82 -1.35 9.49 -0.38
C THR A 82 -1.38 10.17 0.99
N ALA A 83 -0.87 11.40 1.07
CA ALA A 83 -0.90 12.18 2.32
C ALA A 83 -2.34 12.41 2.81
N LEU A 84 -3.28 12.65 1.89
CA LEU A 84 -4.71 12.82 2.22
C LEU A 84 -5.32 11.53 2.78
N ASN A 85 -5.03 10.37 2.18
CA ASN A 85 -5.50 9.09 2.70
C ASN A 85 -4.86 8.76 4.06
N SER A 86 -3.59 9.10 4.25
CA SER A 86 -2.91 8.95 5.52
C SER A 86 -3.53 9.83 6.61
N ALA A 87 -3.90 11.08 6.28
CA ALA A 87 -4.58 11.99 7.18
C ALA A 87 -6.01 11.51 7.52
N LEU A 88 -6.74 10.96 6.54
CA LEU A 88 -8.05 10.33 6.76
C LEU A 88 -7.92 9.14 7.71
N MET A 89 -6.98 8.23 7.47
CA MET A 89 -6.72 7.09 8.36
C MET A 89 -6.39 7.53 9.79
N HIS A 90 -5.62 8.60 9.94
CA HIS A 90 -5.31 9.18 11.25
C HIS A 90 -6.57 9.71 11.94
N ARG A 91 -7.38 10.53 11.25
CA ARG A 91 -8.67 11.04 11.75
C ARG A 91 -9.58 9.90 12.20
N LEU A 92 -9.71 8.85 11.40
CA LEU A 92 -10.51 7.67 11.72
C LEU A 92 -9.95 6.92 12.94
N SER A 93 -8.63 6.77 13.06
CA SER A 93 -8.00 6.06 14.20
C SER A 93 -8.23 6.76 15.54
N LEU A 94 -8.45 8.08 15.53
CA LEU A 94 -8.77 8.87 16.73
C LEU A 94 -10.27 8.89 17.05
N HIS A 95 -11.12 8.39 16.15
CA HIS A 95 -12.56 8.49 16.30
C HIS A 95 -13.10 7.44 17.29
N PRO A 96 -13.92 7.81 18.30
CA PRO A 96 -14.34 6.89 19.37
C PRO A 96 -15.11 5.64 18.90
N ALA A 97 -15.79 5.72 17.75
CA ALA A 97 -16.57 4.63 17.19
C ALA A 97 -15.73 3.64 16.35
N ILE A 98 -14.48 3.99 16.02
CA ILE A 98 -13.60 3.19 15.18
C ILE A 98 -12.70 2.31 16.04
N GLU A 99 -12.53 1.07 15.62
CA GLU A 99 -11.63 0.08 16.23
C GLU A 99 -10.30 0.01 15.48
N THR A 100 -10.34 -0.17 14.15
CA THR A 100 -9.14 -0.22 13.30
C THR A 100 -9.38 0.40 11.94
N THR A 101 -8.31 0.82 11.28
CA THR A 101 -8.34 1.41 9.92
C THR A 101 -7.30 0.76 9.03
N TRP A 102 -7.61 0.62 7.74
CA TRP A 102 -6.65 0.10 6.77
C TRP A 102 -6.88 0.73 5.39
N PHE A 103 -5.81 0.76 4.60
CA PHE A 103 -5.87 1.15 3.20
C PHE A 103 -5.96 -0.10 2.33
N PHE A 104 -6.87 -0.11 1.37
CA PHE A 104 -7.03 -1.21 0.43
C PHE A 104 -7.56 -0.70 -0.90
N ASN A 105 -6.88 -1.09 -1.99
CA ASN A 105 -7.30 -0.79 -3.36
C ASN A 105 -7.63 0.70 -3.61
N GLY A 106 -6.77 1.61 -3.18
CA GLY A 106 -6.98 3.05 -3.38
C GLY A 106 -7.99 3.69 -2.43
N SER A 107 -8.62 2.91 -1.56
CA SER A 107 -9.67 3.36 -0.65
C SER A 107 -9.28 3.16 0.81
N VAL A 108 -9.79 4.02 1.69
CA VAL A 108 -9.63 3.87 3.14
C VAL A 108 -10.87 3.17 3.70
N PHE A 109 -10.64 2.16 4.52
CA PHE A 109 -11.68 1.43 5.24
C PHE A 109 -11.45 1.52 6.74
N ALA A 110 -12.52 1.40 7.51
CA ALA A 110 -12.46 1.24 8.95
C ALA A 110 -13.41 0.14 9.43
N LEU A 111 -12.99 -0.51 10.52
CA LEU A 111 -13.82 -1.40 11.32
C LEU A 111 -14.36 -0.57 12.49
N THR A 112 -15.67 -0.45 12.62
CA THR A 112 -16.28 0.15 13.81
C THR A 112 -16.24 -0.84 14.97
N LYS A 113 -16.35 -0.35 16.21
CA LYS A 113 -16.49 -1.21 17.40
C LYS A 113 -17.72 -2.13 17.35
N ASN A 114 -18.69 -1.82 16.48
CA ASN A 114 -19.87 -2.65 16.20
C ASN A 114 -19.61 -3.70 15.11
N GLN A 115 -18.34 -3.97 14.76
CA GLN A 115 -17.92 -4.91 13.73
C GLN A 115 -18.40 -4.54 12.31
N GLU A 116 -18.59 -3.24 12.03
CA GLU A 116 -19.05 -2.74 10.74
C GLU A 116 -17.85 -2.34 9.89
N ARG A 117 -17.79 -2.82 8.63
CA ARG A 117 -16.72 -2.47 7.70
C ARG A 117 -17.24 -1.39 6.75
N ILE A 118 -16.71 -0.18 6.90
CA ILE A 118 -17.21 0.98 6.18
C ILE A 118 -16.07 1.58 5.36
N LYS A 119 -16.37 1.95 4.10
CA LYS A 119 -15.46 2.71 3.24
C LYS A 119 -15.64 4.20 3.55
N PHE A 120 -14.54 4.95 3.60
CA PHE A 120 -14.54 6.40 3.75
C PHE A 120 -13.78 7.07 2.61
N ASP A 121 -14.28 8.21 2.17
CA ASP A 121 -13.64 9.13 1.25
C ASP A 121 -13.07 10.36 2.02
N ILE A 122 -12.10 11.06 1.40
CA ILE A 122 -11.25 12.06 2.06
C ILE A 122 -12.01 13.25 2.68
N HIS A 123 -13.19 13.56 2.15
CA HIS A 123 -14.02 14.69 2.58
C HIS A 123 -15.19 14.28 3.46
N ASP A 124 -15.30 13.01 3.81
CA ASP A 124 -16.43 12.51 4.58
C ASP A 124 -16.48 13.11 5.98
N ASN A 125 -17.71 13.39 6.42
CA ASN A 125 -18.03 13.52 7.83
C ASN A 125 -18.20 12.11 8.42
N ILE A 126 -17.29 11.73 9.32
CA ILE A 126 -17.22 10.37 9.88
C ILE A 126 -18.53 9.98 10.57
N ASN A 127 -19.17 10.89 11.29
CA ASN A 127 -20.41 10.61 12.01
C ASN A 127 -21.58 10.39 11.04
N SER A 128 -21.70 11.24 10.02
CA SER A 128 -22.74 11.10 8.99
C SER A 128 -22.65 9.75 8.29
N VAL A 129 -21.45 9.37 7.84
CA VAL A 129 -21.22 8.10 7.14
C VAL A 129 -21.56 6.89 8.02
N ILE A 130 -21.21 6.91 9.31
CA ILE A 130 -21.54 5.81 10.24
C ILE A 130 -23.06 5.72 10.44
N SER A 131 -23.74 6.85 10.61
CA SER A 131 -25.20 6.89 10.78
C SER A 131 -25.91 6.38 9.53
N GLU A 132 -25.55 6.90 8.37
CA GLU A 132 -26.11 6.49 7.08
C GLU A 132 -25.87 5.00 6.80
N TYR A 133 -24.70 4.46 7.12
CA TYR A 133 -24.41 3.04 6.97
C TYR A 133 -25.34 2.18 7.82
N ARG A 134 -25.67 2.61 9.04
CA ARG A 134 -26.55 1.88 9.96
C ARG A 134 -28.00 1.93 9.55
N GLU A 135 -28.46 3.08 9.04
CA GLU A 135 -29.83 3.26 8.55
C GLU A 135 -30.10 2.40 7.30
N ASN A 136 -29.09 2.26 6.44
CA ASN A 136 -29.22 1.56 5.16
C ASN A 136 -28.75 0.09 5.20
N ARG A 137 -28.40 -0.45 6.39
CA ARG A 137 -27.92 -1.82 6.50
C ARG A 137 -29.09 -2.79 6.24
N PRO A 138 -29.00 -3.70 5.24
CA PRO A 138 -30.02 -4.73 5.08
C PRO A 138 -30.05 -5.58 6.35
N LYS A 139 -31.24 -5.74 6.93
CA LYS A 139 -31.49 -6.59 8.11
C LYS A 139 -31.18 -8.04 7.81
#